data_AF-A0A3C0EF55-F1
#
_entry.id   AF-A0A3C0EF55-F1
#
_cell.length_a   1.000
_cell.length_b   1.000
_cell.length_c   1.000
_cell.angle_alpha   90.00
_cell.angle_beta   90.00
_cell.angle_gamma   90.00
#
_symmetry.space_group_name_H-M   'P 1'
#
loop_
_entity.id
_entity.type
_entity.pdbx_description
1 polymer ?
#
loop_
_entity_poly.entity_id
_entity_poly.type
_entity_poly.pdbx_seq_one_letter_code
_entity_poly.pdbx_strand_id
1 'polypeptide(L)'
;PDGKFLATLVGDAQNLGKWHQDIVDANLDNQRARRRADLSMEWTLQMPRGVTFDPAKDRILIADTQRSRIQIYDKPRNYMEPQLNL
;
A
#
# COMPACT_ATOMS: atom_id res chain seq x y z
N PRO A 1 29.31 7.65 3.29
CA PRO A 1 27.92 7.95 3.68
C PRO A 1 27.28 6.69 4.28
N ASP A 2 27.19 6.66 5.61
CA ASP A 2 26.74 5.48 6.35
C ASP A 2 25.22 5.52 6.54
N GLY A 3 24.48 4.94 5.59
CA GLY A 3 23.05 4.75 5.71
C GLY A 3 22.73 3.54 6.59
N LYS A 4 21.87 3.72 7.60
CA LYS A 4 21.32 2.60 8.40
C LYS A 4 20.10 2.02 7.68
N PHE A 5 20.04 0.70 7.54
CA PHE A 5 18.84 0.01 7.07
C PHE A 5 17.67 0.25 8.03
N LEU A 6 16.51 0.63 7.48
CA LEU A 6 15.30 0.89 8.26
C LEU A 6 14.22 -0.16 8.04
N ALA A 7 13.85 -0.41 6.77
CA ALA A 7 12.73 -1.29 6.44
C ALA A 7 12.78 -1.77 4.99
N THR A 8 12.04 -2.84 4.71
CA THR A 8 11.71 -3.31 3.36
C THR A 8 10.23 -3.03 3.11
N LEU A 9 9.91 -2.37 1.99
CA LEU A 9 8.53 -2.11 1.57
C LEU A 9 8.15 -3.10 0.45
N VAL A 10 7.20 -3.99 0.74
CA VAL A 10 6.74 -5.03 -0.21
C VAL A 10 5.35 -4.75 -0.79
N GLY A 11 4.66 -3.72 -0.30
CA GLY A 11 3.27 -3.43 -0.61
C GLY A 11 2.31 -3.99 0.43
N ASP A 12 1.37 -3.16 0.86
CA ASP A 12 0.41 -3.39 1.93
C ASP A 12 -0.95 -2.72 1.60
N ALA A 13 -1.17 -2.41 0.33
CA ALA A 13 -2.35 -1.67 -0.10
C ALA A 13 -3.59 -2.59 -0.13
N GLN A 14 -4.30 -2.57 0.99
CA GLN A 14 -5.56 -3.29 1.22
C GLN A 14 -6.73 -2.75 0.38
N ASN A 15 -6.59 -1.53 -0.13
CA ASN A 15 -7.59 -0.87 -0.97
C ASN A 15 -7.18 -0.89 -2.44
N LEU A 16 -8.20 -0.99 -3.31
CA LEU A 16 -8.04 -0.89 -4.74
C LEU A 16 -7.80 0.56 -5.18
N GLY A 17 -7.10 0.72 -6.30
CA GLY A 17 -7.09 1.99 -7.01
C GLY A 17 -8.48 2.33 -7.54
N LYS A 18 -8.79 3.63 -7.65
CA LYS A 18 -10.12 4.14 -8.03
C LYS A 18 -10.74 3.41 -9.22
N TRP A 19 -10.01 3.32 -10.34
CA TRP A 19 -10.52 2.68 -11.56
C TRP A 19 -10.72 1.17 -11.42
N HIS A 20 -9.88 0.49 -10.62
CA HIS A 20 -10.07 -0.93 -10.35
C HIS A 20 -11.32 -1.15 -9.47
N GLN A 21 -11.54 -0.27 -8.50
CA GLN A 21 -12.74 -0.29 -7.68
C GLN A 21 -14.01 -0.12 -8.54
N ASP A 22 -14.02 0.81 -9.49
CA ASP A 22 -15.16 1.03 -10.40
C ASP A 22 -15.48 -0.25 -11.22
N ILE A 23 -14.47 -0.99 -11.68
CA ILE A 23 -14.64 -2.26 -12.42
C ILE A 23 -15.25 -3.34 -11.52
N VAL A 24 -14.83 -3.41 -10.26
CA VAL A 24 -15.38 -4.35 -9.28
C VAL A 24 -16.82 -3.99 -8.94
N ASP A 25 -17.11 -2.70 -8.77
CA ASP A 25 -18.42 -2.22 -8.36
C ASP A 25 -19.46 -2.38 -9.47
N ALA A 26 -19.03 -2.35 -10.74
CA ALA A 26 -19.90 -2.57 -11.90
C ALA A 26 -20.52 -3.98 -11.97
N ASN A 27 -20.03 -4.97 -11.21
CA ASN A 27 -20.54 -6.34 -11.25
C ASN A 27 -20.62 -6.99 -9.86
N LEU A 28 -21.84 -7.37 -9.44
CA LEU A 28 -22.10 -8.01 -8.15
C LEU A 28 -21.35 -9.33 -7.95
N ASP A 29 -21.10 -10.10 -9.03
CA ASP A 29 -20.36 -11.35 -8.94
C ASP A 29 -18.87 -11.11 -8.67
N ASN A 30 -18.28 -10.03 -9.22
CA ASN A 30 -16.93 -9.60 -8.83
C ASN A 30 -16.85 -9.30 -7.34
N GLN A 31 -17.83 -8.56 -6.81
CA GLN A 31 -17.88 -8.28 -5.37
C GLN A 31 -18.03 -9.56 -4.53
N ARG A 32 -18.88 -10.49 -4.95
CA ARG A 32 -19.09 -11.79 -4.28
C ARG A 32 -17.83 -12.66 -4.31
N ALA A 33 -17.15 -12.73 -5.44
CA ALA A 33 -15.91 -13.49 -5.60
C ALA A 33 -14.81 -12.92 -4.70
N ARG A 34 -14.64 -11.61 -4.67
CA ARG A 34 -13.62 -10.94 -3.84
C ARG A 34 -13.83 -11.16 -2.35
N ARG A 35 -15.08 -11.25 -1.87
CA ARG A 35 -15.38 -11.59 -0.46
C ARG A 35 -14.95 -13.00 -0.06
N ARG A 36 -14.76 -13.90 -1.02
CA ARG A 36 -14.42 -15.31 -0.78
C ARG A 36 -12.97 -15.64 -1.10
N ALA A 37 -12.27 -14.73 -1.80
CA ALA A 37 -10.90 -14.92 -2.23
C ALA A 37 -9.90 -14.41 -1.19
N ASP A 38 -8.71 -15.01 -1.17
CA ASP A 38 -7.55 -14.40 -0.54
C ASP A 38 -7.03 -13.26 -1.44
N LEU A 39 -6.96 -12.06 -0.88
CA LEU A 39 -6.53 -10.84 -1.58
C LEU A 39 -5.10 -10.42 -1.20
N SER A 40 -4.38 -11.22 -0.40
CA SER A 40 -3.04 -10.89 0.09
C SER A 40 -2.04 -10.57 -1.04
N MET A 41 -2.07 -11.32 -2.15
CA MET A 41 -1.24 -11.07 -3.34
C MET A 41 -1.61 -9.77 -4.08
N GLU A 42 -2.80 -9.22 -3.87
CA GLU A 42 -3.20 -7.94 -4.45
C GLU A 42 -2.66 -6.74 -3.68
N TRP A 43 -2.27 -6.93 -2.43
CA TRP A 43 -1.75 -5.85 -1.61
C TRP A 43 -0.28 -5.55 -1.90
N THR A 44 0.46 -6.56 -2.39
CA THR A 44 1.87 -6.43 -2.73
C THR A 44 2.09 -5.50 -3.93
N LEU A 45 3.28 -4.89 -3.97
CA LEU A 45 3.73 -4.10 -5.11
C LEU A 45 3.98 -5.03 -6.31
N GLN A 46 3.46 -4.64 -7.47
CA GLN A 46 3.60 -5.41 -8.69
C GLN A 46 4.12 -4.52 -9.81
N MET A 47 5.34 -4.82 -10.26
CA MET A 47 6.11 -3.97 -11.18
C MET A 47 6.21 -2.51 -10.69
N PRO A 48 6.80 -2.23 -9.51
CA PRO A 48 7.07 -0.87 -9.11
C PRO A 48 8.10 -0.24 -10.08
N ARG A 49 7.78 0.93 -10.64
CA ARG A 49 8.62 1.61 -11.64
C ARG A 49 9.27 2.91 -11.16
N GLY A 50 8.89 3.37 -9.97
CA GLY A 50 9.42 4.60 -9.40
C GLY A 50 9.15 4.69 -7.92
N VAL A 51 10.08 5.35 -7.22
CA VAL A 51 9.99 5.71 -5.81
C VAL A 51 10.46 7.14 -5.66
N THR A 52 9.76 7.93 -4.84
CA THR A 52 10.19 9.27 -4.48
C THR A 52 9.88 9.56 -3.01
N PHE A 53 10.65 10.46 -2.42
CA PHE A 53 10.44 10.95 -1.07
C PHE A 53 9.91 12.38 -1.15
N ASP A 54 8.87 12.67 -0.38
CA ASP A 54 8.27 14.00 -0.24
C ASP A 54 8.74 14.60 1.11
N PRO A 55 9.76 15.48 1.11
CA PRO A 55 10.31 16.04 2.36
C PRO A 55 9.34 16.94 3.10
N ALA A 56 8.36 17.54 2.40
CA ALA A 56 7.39 18.44 3.03
C ALA A 56 6.40 17.68 3.90
N LYS A 57 6.11 16.41 3.56
CA LYS A 57 5.17 15.55 4.27
C LYS A 57 5.79 14.31 4.92
N ASP A 58 7.11 14.12 4.78
CA ASP A 58 7.87 13.03 5.38
C ASP A 58 7.34 11.64 5.00
N ARG A 59 7.10 11.46 3.70
CA ARG A 59 6.44 10.26 3.16
C ARG A 59 7.11 9.75 1.91
N ILE A 60 6.99 8.44 1.68
CA ILE A 60 7.49 7.76 0.48
C ILE A 60 6.31 7.47 -0.43
N LEU A 61 6.47 7.75 -1.71
CA LEU A 61 5.49 7.42 -2.74
C LEU A 61 6.10 6.39 -3.67
N ILE A 62 5.38 5.28 -3.90
CA ILE A 62 5.79 4.21 -4.81
C ILE A 62 4.76 4.06 -5.92
N ALA A 63 5.21 4.10 -7.18
CA ALA A 63 4.38 3.90 -8.36
C ALA A 63 4.21 2.39 -8.63
N ASP A 64 3.06 1.85 -8.23
CA ASP A 64 2.68 0.43 -8.38
C ASP A 64 1.97 0.23 -9.73
N THR A 65 2.78 0.18 -10.80
CA THR A 65 2.28 0.40 -12.16
C THR A 65 1.34 -0.69 -12.67
N GLN A 66 1.60 -1.96 -12.34
CA GLN A 66 0.70 -3.04 -12.79
C GLN A 66 -0.66 -2.98 -12.09
N ARG A 67 -0.74 -2.41 -10.89
CA ARG A 67 -2.00 -2.19 -10.16
C ARG A 67 -2.64 -0.83 -10.44
N SER A 68 -2.02 -0.01 -11.30
CA SER A 68 -2.51 1.34 -11.65
C SER A 68 -2.79 2.20 -10.42
N ARG A 69 -1.91 2.14 -9.41
CA ARG A 69 -2.03 2.92 -8.16
C ARG A 69 -0.70 3.50 -7.70
N ILE A 70 -0.76 4.43 -6.76
CA ILE A 70 0.40 4.93 -6.02
C ILE A 70 0.19 4.52 -4.56
N GLN A 71 1.14 3.79 -3.99
CA GLN A 71 1.16 3.49 -2.56
C GLN A 71 1.92 4.60 -1.82
N ILE A 72 1.34 5.11 -0.74
CA ILE A 72 1.89 6.23 0.04
C ILE A 72 2.20 5.70 1.44
N TYR A 73 3.44 5.84 1.85
CA TYR A 73 3.95 5.41 3.15
C TYR A 73 4.29 6.64 3.98
N ASP A 74 3.46 6.94 4.97
CA ASP A 74 3.70 8.03 5.91
C ASP A 74 4.54 7.53 7.08
N LYS A 75 5.55 8.32 7.49
CA LYS A 75 6.34 8.03 8.68
C LYS A 75 5.73 8.75 9.89
N PRO A 76 5.12 8.04 10.86
CA PRO A 76 4.62 8.69 12.07
C PRO A 76 5.78 9.26 12.88
N ARG A 77 5.74 10.57 13.19
CA ARG A 77 6.77 11.23 13.99
C ARG A 77 6.63 10.98 15.50
N ASN A 78 5.40 10.76 15.96
CA ASN A 78 5.06 10.61 17.37
C ASN A 78 4.61 9.18 17.68
N TYR A 79 5.27 8.19 17.08
CA TYR A 79 4.99 6.80 17.45
C TYR A 79 5.39 6.58 18.90
N MET A 80 4.40 6.33 19.75
CA MET A 80 4.60 5.87 21.12
C MET A 80 4.38 4.37 21.12
N GLU A 81 5.31 3.63 21.74
CA GLU A 81 5.08 2.20 21.95
C GLU A 81 3.79 2.00 22.76
N PRO A 82 2.88 1.13 22.28
CA PRO A 82 1.69 0.81 23.05
C PRO A 82 2.10 0.30 24.43
N GLN A 83 1.48 0.83 25.49
CA GLN A 83 1.65 0.24 26.82
C GLN A 83 1.11 -1.20 26.78
N LEU A 84 2.00 -2.16 26.98
CA LEU A 84 1.62 -3.56 27.15
C LEU A 84 0.91 -3.69 28.49
N ASN A 85 -0.42 -3.85 28.44
CA ASN A 85 -1.17 -4.31 29.59
C ASN A 85 -0.91 -5.81 29.73
N LEU A 86 0.06 -6.16 30.60
CA LEU A 86 0.34 -7.53 31.04
C LEU A 86 -0.60 -7.93 32.17
#